data_AF-A0A2A5M2S0-F1
#
_entry.id   AF-A0A2A5M2S0-F1
#
_cell.length_a   1.000
_cell.length_b   1.000
_cell.length_c   1.000
_cell.angle_alpha   90.00
_cell.angle_beta   90.00
_cell.angle_gamma   90.00
#
_symmetry.space_group_name_H-M   'P 1'
#
loop_
_entity.id
_entity.type
_entity.pdbx_description
1 polymer ?
#
loop_
_entity_poly.entity_id
_entity_poly.type
_entity_poly.pdbx_seq_one_letter_code
_entity_poly.pdbx_strand_id
1 'polypeptide(L)'
;YFLDTLGIFAACFSPLVFVYFFYTIYRLTFQKYKNLLWFLMSVTFVFCLLLSLRQKLFLDDFLPFCVICTPLLIKTLMQSYRVRLPVFRLRYKIFIECSIIFLIFCYFLIVANQLLYYFINNPNRHFANNYHFAKELALELKKQDVLELATAPSLQKRLRFYGIKNSNKFYLKALKQADKHDMDKKIVKVKLGKYEKVYQILNYD
;
A
#
# COMPACT_ATOMS: atom_id res chain seq x y z
N TYR A 1 9.79 15.20 -0.06
CA TYR A 1 9.44 14.61 -1.38
C TYR A 1 10.46 13.58 -1.83
N PHE A 2 11.72 13.95 -2.06
CA PHE A 2 12.76 13.01 -2.51
C PHE A 2 12.90 11.76 -1.61
N LEU A 3 13.14 11.94 -0.30
CA LEU A 3 13.25 10.83 0.66
C LEU A 3 11.95 10.04 0.75
N ASP A 4 10.79 10.70 0.67
CA ASP A 4 9.49 10.02 0.66
C ASP A 4 9.36 9.11 -0.57
N THR A 5 9.76 9.59 -1.76
CA THR A 5 9.72 8.77 -2.99
C THR A 5 10.64 7.56 -2.90
N LEU A 6 11.88 7.74 -2.39
CA LEU A 6 12.80 6.62 -2.16
C LEU A 6 12.24 5.62 -1.14
N GLY A 7 11.63 6.12 -0.07
CA GLY A 7 10.98 5.29 0.94
C GLY A 7 9.83 4.47 0.37
N ILE A 8 9.00 5.07 -0.49
CA ILE A 8 7.89 4.35 -1.13
C ILE A 8 8.42 3.32 -2.14
N PHE A 9 9.44 3.65 -2.94
CA PHE A 9 10.07 2.67 -3.84
C PHE A 9 10.68 1.49 -3.07
N ALA A 10 11.36 1.77 -1.96
CA ALA A 10 11.88 0.73 -1.07
C ALA A 10 10.73 -0.12 -0.50
N ALA A 11 9.63 0.49 -0.06
CA ALA A 11 8.47 -0.23 0.46
C ALA A 11 7.80 -1.12 -0.61
N CYS A 12 7.71 -0.65 -1.86
CA CYS A 12 7.07 -1.39 -2.96
C CYS A 12 7.92 -2.59 -3.45
N PHE A 13 9.23 -2.42 -3.60
CA PHE A 13 10.10 -3.49 -4.13
C PHE A 13 10.71 -4.38 -3.06
N SER A 14 10.56 -4.03 -1.77
CA SER A 14 11.45 -4.42 -0.68
C SER A 14 12.78 -3.65 -0.70
N PRO A 15 13.23 -3.09 0.44
CA PRO A 15 14.47 -2.32 0.53
C PRO A 15 15.71 -3.01 -0.07
N LEU A 16 15.87 -4.32 0.11
CA LEU A 16 17.04 -5.06 -0.41
C LEU A 16 17.04 -5.13 -1.95
N VAL A 17 15.88 -5.43 -2.53
CA VAL A 17 15.71 -5.47 -3.99
C VAL A 17 15.89 -4.07 -4.57
N PHE A 18 15.42 -3.03 -3.88
CA PHE A 18 15.59 -1.66 -4.30
C PHE A 18 17.08 -1.23 -4.34
N VAL A 19 17.88 -1.60 -3.34
CA VAL A 19 19.33 -1.37 -3.39
C VAL A 19 19.97 -2.15 -4.56
N TYR A 20 19.53 -3.37 -4.80
CA TYR A 20 20.00 -4.17 -5.95
C TYR A 20 19.61 -3.56 -7.30
N PHE A 21 18.46 -2.90 -7.37
CA PHE A 21 17.99 -2.16 -8.56
C PHE A 21 18.98 -1.06 -8.93
N PHE A 22 19.40 -0.22 -7.97
CA PHE A 22 20.45 0.79 -8.18
C PHE A 22 21.77 0.17 -8.65
N TYR A 23 22.21 -0.90 -7.98
CA TYR A 23 23.42 -1.62 -8.36
C TYR A 23 23.36 -2.12 -9.81
N THR A 24 22.20 -2.61 -10.23
CA THR A 24 21.98 -3.14 -11.59
C THR A 24 22.09 -2.03 -12.63
N ILE A 25 21.48 -0.85 -12.40
CA ILE A 25 21.63 0.32 -13.28
C ILE A 25 23.11 0.68 -13.41
N TYR A 26 23.78 0.87 -12.27
CA TYR A 26 25.20 1.26 -12.22
C TYR A 26 26.08 0.27 -12.97
N ARG A 27 25.93 -1.03 -12.72
CA ARG A 27 26.76 -2.08 -13.34
C ARG A 27 26.56 -2.15 -14.86
N LEU A 28 25.32 -2.05 -15.31
CA LEU A 28 24.98 -2.13 -16.74
C LEU A 28 25.45 -0.88 -17.51
N THR A 29 25.62 0.28 -16.86
CA THR A 29 26.20 1.48 -17.48
C THR A 29 27.58 1.23 -18.09
N PHE A 30 28.39 0.39 -17.45
CA PHE A 30 29.75 0.05 -17.89
C PHE A 30 29.81 -1.11 -18.89
N GLN A 31 28.68 -1.74 -19.26
CA GLN A 31 28.68 -2.74 -20.30
C GLN A 31 28.79 -2.10 -21.69
N LYS A 32 29.55 -2.76 -22.59
CA LYS A 32 29.75 -2.31 -23.98
C LYS A 32 28.43 -2.28 -24.77
N TYR A 33 27.55 -3.27 -24.54
CA TYR A 33 26.25 -3.37 -25.21
C TYR A 33 25.13 -3.00 -24.25
N LYS A 34 24.40 -1.93 -24.56
CA LYS A 34 23.29 -1.42 -23.75
C LYS A 34 21.98 -1.96 -24.31
N ASN A 35 21.23 -2.68 -23.48
CA ASN A 35 19.89 -3.15 -23.84
C ASN A 35 18.89 -1.98 -23.76
N LEU A 36 17.86 -1.99 -24.62
CA LEU A 36 16.74 -1.05 -24.57
C LEU A 36 16.09 -1.02 -23.17
N LEU A 37 15.93 -2.18 -22.52
CA LEU A 37 15.41 -2.25 -21.15
C LEU A 37 16.29 -1.49 -20.16
N TRP A 38 17.62 -1.50 -20.32
CA TRP A 38 18.50 -0.72 -19.44
C TRP A 38 18.31 0.79 -19.66
N PHE A 39 18.13 1.21 -20.91
CA PHE A 39 17.86 2.62 -21.23
C PHE A 39 16.55 3.08 -20.57
N LEU A 40 15.47 2.31 -20.73
CA LEU A 40 14.18 2.61 -20.10
C LEU A 40 14.32 2.65 -18.57
N MET A 41 14.97 1.64 -17.98
CA MET A 41 15.21 1.56 -16.53
C MET A 41 15.97 2.77 -16.00
N SER A 42 17.08 3.12 -16.64
CA SER A 42 17.99 4.18 -16.21
C SER A 42 17.36 5.57 -16.39
N VAL A 43 16.81 5.86 -17.58
CA VAL A 43 16.23 7.17 -17.90
C VAL A 43 15.00 7.44 -17.05
N THR A 44 14.06 6.48 -16.96
CA THR A 44 12.86 6.65 -16.13
C THR A 44 13.24 6.85 -14.67
N PHE A 45 14.23 6.10 -14.17
CA PHE A 45 14.65 6.21 -12.79
C PHE A 45 15.36 7.53 -12.48
N VAL A 46 16.29 7.97 -13.33
CA VAL A 46 16.97 9.28 -13.19
C VAL A 46 15.97 10.42 -13.30
N PHE A 47 15.05 10.34 -14.26
CA PHE A 47 13.98 11.35 -14.41
C PHE A 47 13.07 11.39 -13.19
N CYS A 48 12.70 10.23 -12.65
CA CYS A 48 11.94 10.12 -11.41
C CYS A 48 12.68 10.75 -10.22
N LEU A 49 13.99 10.52 -10.08
CA LEU A 49 14.80 11.14 -9.02
C LEU A 49 14.94 12.64 -9.18
N LEU A 50 15.14 13.14 -10.41
CA LEU A 50 15.25 14.57 -10.68
C LEU A 50 13.93 15.29 -10.40
N LEU A 51 12.80 14.74 -10.85
CA LEU A 51 11.49 15.34 -10.57
C LEU A 51 11.14 15.28 -9.08
N SER A 52 11.52 14.21 -8.36
CA SER A 52 11.19 14.08 -6.94
C SER A 52 11.90 15.09 -6.03
N LEU A 53 12.94 15.77 -6.53
CA LEU A 53 13.56 16.91 -5.84
C LEU A 53 12.61 18.10 -5.73
N ARG A 54 11.83 18.38 -6.78
CA ARG A 54 10.96 19.56 -6.85
C ARG A 54 9.51 19.27 -6.46
N GLN A 55 9.01 18.06 -6.72
CA GLN A 55 7.59 17.76 -6.56
C GLN A 55 7.31 16.35 -6.05
N LYS A 56 6.11 16.17 -5.48
CA LYS A 56 5.61 14.84 -5.13
C LYS A 56 5.12 14.15 -6.40
N LEU A 57 5.66 12.97 -6.68
CA LEU A 57 5.29 12.17 -7.85
C LEU A 57 4.08 11.29 -7.56
N PHE A 58 3.27 11.05 -8.59
CA PHE A 58 2.27 9.99 -8.59
C PHE A 58 2.98 8.68 -8.92
N LEU A 59 3.37 7.93 -7.88
CA LEU A 59 4.19 6.73 -8.08
C LEU A 59 3.49 5.63 -8.88
N ASP A 60 2.16 5.65 -8.94
CA ASP A 60 1.35 4.73 -9.73
C ASP A 60 1.73 4.73 -11.22
N ASP A 61 2.18 5.88 -11.74
CA ASP A 61 2.63 6.02 -13.13
C ASP A 61 4.06 5.50 -13.34
N PHE A 62 4.90 5.48 -12.29
CA PHE A 62 6.32 5.14 -12.39
C PHE A 62 6.63 3.67 -12.05
N LEU A 63 5.85 3.05 -11.16
CA LEU A 63 6.01 1.64 -10.77
C LEU A 63 5.97 0.64 -11.94
N PRO A 64 5.09 0.79 -12.95
CA PRO A 64 5.02 -0.15 -14.07
C PRO A 64 6.35 -0.32 -14.81
N PHE A 65 7.13 0.76 -14.95
CA PHE A 65 8.44 0.69 -15.61
C PHE A 65 9.43 -0.18 -14.84
N CYS A 66 9.41 -0.14 -13.51
CA CYS A 66 10.24 -1.01 -12.68
C CYS A 66 9.84 -2.49 -12.86
N VAL A 67 8.55 -2.79 -13.01
CA VAL A 67 8.04 -4.14 -13.29
C VAL A 67 8.53 -4.65 -14.65
N ILE A 68 8.45 -3.82 -15.69
CA ILE A 68 8.95 -4.14 -17.04
C ILE A 68 10.46 -4.45 -17.00
N CYS A 69 11.21 -3.81 -16.10
CA CYS A 69 12.65 -4.01 -15.96
C CYS A 69 13.03 -5.25 -15.13
N THR A 70 12.09 -5.91 -14.45
CA THR A 70 12.37 -7.09 -13.59
C THR A 70 13.10 -8.23 -14.30
N PRO A 71 12.80 -8.60 -15.56
CA PRO A 71 13.53 -9.68 -16.23
C PRO A 71 15.01 -9.33 -16.43
N LEU A 72 15.32 -8.04 -16.65
CA LEU A 72 16.69 -7.56 -16.77
C LEU A 72 17.44 -7.65 -15.44
N LEU A 73 16.79 -7.32 -14.31
CA LEU A 73 17.38 -7.52 -12.98
C LEU A 73 17.74 -8.98 -12.74
N ILE A 74 16.79 -9.88 -12.99
CA ILE A 74 16.99 -11.33 -12.75
C ILE A 74 18.08 -11.88 -13.67
N LYS A 75 18.08 -11.50 -14.96
CA LYS A 75 19.15 -11.87 -15.89
C LYS A 75 20.52 -11.43 -15.38
N THR A 76 20.63 -10.18 -14.91
CA THR A 76 21.88 -9.60 -14.40
C THR A 76 22.34 -10.30 -13.12
N LEU A 77 21.39 -10.72 -12.27
CA LEU A 77 21.63 -11.52 -11.07
C LEU A 77 22.16 -12.90 -11.41
N MET A 78 21.49 -13.62 -12.31
CA MET A 78 21.88 -14.96 -12.75
C MET A 78 23.25 -14.94 -13.45
N GLN A 79 23.52 -13.95 -14.29
CA GLN A 79 24.83 -13.78 -14.93
C GLN A 79 25.93 -13.50 -13.90
N SER A 80 25.66 -12.65 -12.91
CA SER A 80 26.59 -12.40 -11.78
C SER A 80 26.90 -13.68 -11.00
N TYR A 81 25.89 -14.52 -10.80
CA TYR A 81 26.01 -15.76 -10.05
C TYR A 81 26.77 -16.83 -10.84
N ARG A 82 26.49 -16.99 -12.15
CA ARG A 82 27.06 -18.03 -13.01
C ARG A 82 28.55 -17.88 -13.26
N VAL A 83 29.04 -16.65 -13.46
CA VAL A 83 30.45 -16.37 -13.83
C VAL A 83 31.44 -16.66 -12.69
N ARG A 84 30.96 -16.81 -11.44
CA ARG A 84 31.83 -16.97 -10.26
C ARG A 84 32.04 -18.43 -9.88
N LEU A 85 33.28 -18.72 -9.51
CA LEU A 85 33.70 -20.00 -8.91
C LEU A 85 32.87 -20.31 -7.65
N PRO A 86 32.59 -21.60 -7.37
CA PRO A 86 31.71 -22.02 -6.27
C PRO A 86 32.17 -21.50 -4.90
N VAL A 87 33.48 -21.36 -4.69
CA VAL A 87 34.07 -20.86 -3.44
C VAL A 87 33.70 -19.39 -3.16
N PHE A 88 33.63 -18.54 -4.19
CA PHE A 88 33.29 -17.11 -4.05
C PHE A 88 31.78 -16.82 -4.16
N ARG A 89 30.96 -17.87 -4.30
CA ARG A 89 29.52 -17.76 -4.50
C ARG A 89 28.75 -17.57 -3.20
N LEU A 90 29.36 -17.92 -2.07
CA LEU A 90 28.70 -17.99 -0.76
C LEU A 90 28.06 -16.66 -0.34
N ARG A 91 28.77 -15.52 -0.50
CA ARG A 91 28.23 -14.19 -0.18
C ARG A 91 27.01 -13.82 -1.04
N TYR A 92 27.02 -14.17 -2.33
CA TYR A 92 25.90 -13.90 -3.24
C TYR A 92 24.71 -14.80 -2.95
N LYS A 93 24.96 -16.06 -2.60
CA LYS A 93 23.91 -17.00 -2.19
C LYS A 93 23.17 -16.46 -0.96
N ILE A 94 23.92 -16.03 0.07
CA ILE A 94 23.35 -15.41 1.27
C ILE A 94 22.54 -14.16 0.89
N PHE A 95 23.08 -13.27 0.07
CA PHE A 95 22.35 -12.06 -0.34
C PHE A 95 21.03 -12.37 -1.06
N ILE A 96 21.03 -13.33 -1.98
CA ILE A 96 19.83 -13.75 -2.72
C ILE A 96 18.81 -14.35 -1.76
N GLU A 97 19.25 -15.26 -0.89
CA GLU A 97 18.40 -15.93 0.09
C GLU A 97 17.78 -14.93 1.09
N CYS A 98 18.60 -14.02 1.64
CA CYS A 98 18.12 -12.92 2.47
C CYS A 98 17.13 -12.02 1.74
N SER A 99 17.38 -11.70 0.46
CA SER A 99 16.47 -10.86 -0.33
C SER A 99 15.12 -11.55 -0.55
N ILE A 100 15.11 -12.85 -0.82
CA ILE A 100 13.88 -13.63 -0.99
C ILE A 100 13.11 -13.73 0.32
N ILE A 101 13.78 -14.06 1.43
CA ILE A 101 13.16 -14.14 2.76
C ILE A 101 12.54 -12.78 3.13
N PHE A 102 13.27 -11.69 2.90
CA PHE A 102 12.80 -10.35 3.21
C PHE A 102 11.64 -9.91 2.31
N LEU A 103 11.65 -10.30 1.03
CA LEU A 103 10.54 -10.05 0.11
C LEU A 103 9.27 -10.80 0.56
N ILE A 104 9.40 -12.07 0.94
CA ILE A 104 8.29 -12.88 1.49
C ILE A 104 7.76 -12.26 2.79
N PHE A 105 8.66 -11.79 3.66
CA PHE A 105 8.28 -11.12 4.89
C PHE A 105 7.51 -9.81 4.62
N CYS A 106 7.99 -8.97 3.71
CA CYS A 106 7.27 -7.75 3.28
C CYS A 106 5.90 -8.08 2.69
N TYR A 107 5.82 -9.09 1.83
CA TYR A 107 4.56 -9.56 1.26
C TYR A 107 3.58 -10.03 2.35
N PHE A 108 4.06 -10.83 3.31
CA PHE A 108 3.25 -11.28 4.43
C PHE A 108 2.74 -10.11 5.26
N LEU A 109 3.55 -9.09 5.52
CA LEU A 109 3.14 -7.87 6.22
C LEU A 109 2.00 -7.13 5.51
N ILE A 110 2.03 -7.07 4.17
CA ILE A 110 0.99 -6.44 3.35
C ILE A 110 -0.32 -7.25 3.39
N VAL A 111 -0.24 -8.58 3.35
CA VAL A 111 -1.43 -9.44 3.43
C VAL A 111 -2.02 -9.43 4.84
N ALA A 112 -1.16 -9.57 5.85
CA ALA A 112 -1.49 -9.55 7.27
C ALA A 112 -1.75 -8.13 7.80
N ASN A 113 -1.94 -7.14 6.93
CA ASN A 113 -2.12 -5.75 7.29
C ASN A 113 -3.31 -5.49 8.22
N GLN A 114 -4.35 -6.35 8.14
CA GLN A 114 -5.48 -6.29 9.08
C GLN A 114 -5.09 -6.72 10.51
N LEU A 115 -4.08 -7.59 10.67
CA LEU A 115 -3.59 -7.99 11.99
C LEU A 115 -2.82 -6.85 12.70
N LEU A 116 -2.25 -5.92 11.93
CA LEU A 116 -1.54 -4.76 12.50
C LEU A 116 -2.46 -3.87 13.36
N TYR A 117 -3.78 -3.88 13.13
CA TYR A 117 -4.75 -3.18 13.99
C TYR A 117 -4.83 -3.73 15.41
N TYR A 118 -4.37 -4.95 15.67
CA TYR A 118 -4.31 -5.50 17.02
C TYR A 118 -3.11 -4.98 17.81
N PHE A 119 -2.04 -4.56 17.12
CA PHE A 119 -0.80 -4.08 17.73
C PHE A 119 -0.69 -2.55 17.79
N ILE A 120 -1.35 -1.84 16.87
CA ILE A 120 -1.31 -0.38 16.81
C ILE A 120 -2.23 0.26 17.85
N ASN A 121 -1.74 1.31 18.53
CA ASN A 121 -2.50 2.10 19.53
C ASN A 121 -3.37 3.22 18.92
N ASN A 122 -3.24 3.55 17.64
CA ASN A 122 -4.06 4.55 16.95
C ASN A 122 -4.41 4.13 15.50
N PRO A 123 -5.67 3.76 15.20
CA PRO A 123 -6.06 3.18 13.91
C PRO A 123 -6.02 4.21 12.79
N ASN A 124 -6.22 5.50 13.11
CA ASN A 124 -6.18 6.58 12.12
C ASN A 124 -4.79 6.83 11.53
N ARG A 125 -3.71 6.32 12.16
CA ARG A 125 -2.34 6.40 11.63
C ARG A 125 -2.02 5.27 10.64
N HIS A 126 -2.89 4.27 10.55
CA HIS A 126 -2.68 3.13 9.66
C HIS A 126 -3.10 3.47 8.23
N PHE A 127 -2.23 3.20 7.26
CA PHE A 127 -2.45 3.57 5.85
C PHE A 127 -3.72 2.94 5.26
N ALA A 128 -4.09 1.75 5.72
CA ALA A 128 -5.27 1.04 5.21
C ALA A 128 -6.57 1.30 5.98
N ASN A 129 -6.57 2.18 7.00
CA ASN A 129 -7.74 2.40 7.86
C ASN A 129 -8.95 2.87 7.07
N ASN A 130 -8.72 3.79 6.14
CA ASN A 130 -9.76 4.32 5.28
C ASN A 130 -10.47 3.25 4.42
N TYR A 131 -9.74 2.20 4.02
CA TYR A 131 -10.26 1.12 3.18
C TYR A 131 -10.97 0.06 4.04
N HIS A 132 -10.31 -0.45 5.09
CA HIS A 132 -10.91 -1.44 5.98
C HIS A 132 -12.16 -0.88 6.69
N PHE A 133 -12.10 0.38 7.16
CA PHE A 133 -13.22 1.02 7.83
C PHE A 133 -14.45 1.15 6.92
N ALA A 134 -14.28 1.63 5.68
CA ALA A 134 -15.41 1.77 4.76
C ALA A 134 -16.03 0.41 4.39
N LYS A 135 -15.20 -0.64 4.24
CA LYS A 135 -15.64 -2.01 3.98
C LYS A 135 -16.46 -2.57 5.14
N GLU A 136 -15.94 -2.52 6.37
CA GLU A 136 -16.62 -3.05 7.56
C GLU A 136 -17.92 -2.28 7.84
N LEU A 137 -17.88 -0.94 7.76
CA LEU A 137 -19.07 -0.10 7.90
C LEU A 137 -20.14 -0.48 6.86
N ALA A 138 -19.77 -0.64 5.59
CA ALA A 138 -20.72 -1.01 4.56
C ALA A 138 -21.32 -2.40 4.78
N LEU A 139 -20.53 -3.35 5.29
CA LEU A 139 -20.98 -4.71 5.56
C LEU A 139 -21.97 -4.75 6.74
N GLU A 140 -21.73 -3.97 7.79
CA GLU A 140 -22.67 -3.86 8.92
C GLU A 140 -23.96 -3.14 8.55
N LEU A 141 -23.89 -2.09 7.73
CA LEU A 141 -25.08 -1.39 7.24
C LEU A 141 -25.95 -2.29 6.38
N LYS A 142 -25.33 -3.10 5.51
CA LYS A 142 -26.05 -4.10 4.71
C LYS A 142 -26.69 -5.19 5.57
N LYS A 143 -26.04 -5.62 6.66
CA LYS A 143 -26.63 -6.57 7.63
C LYS A 143 -27.87 -6.00 8.34
N GLN A 144 -28.01 -4.67 8.39
CA GLN A 144 -29.15 -3.98 9.01
C GLN A 144 -30.20 -3.50 7.98
N ASP A 145 -30.08 -3.96 6.73
CA ASP A 145 -30.91 -3.57 5.59
C ASP A 145 -30.90 -2.08 5.24
N VAL A 146 -29.82 -1.38 5.59
CA VAL A 146 -29.65 0.06 5.29
C VAL A 146 -28.84 0.21 4.01
N LEU A 147 -29.55 0.41 2.90
CA LEU A 147 -28.97 0.55 1.56
C LEU A 147 -28.71 2.02 1.16
N GLU A 148 -29.30 2.98 1.87
CA GLU A 148 -29.21 4.39 1.54
C GLU A 148 -28.99 5.26 2.78
N LEU A 149 -27.96 6.12 2.73
CA LEU A 149 -27.63 7.05 3.80
C LEU A 149 -26.76 8.21 3.30
N ALA A 150 -26.86 9.36 3.97
CA ALA A 150 -26.00 10.53 3.81
C ALA A 150 -24.84 10.50 4.82
N THR A 151 -23.62 10.68 4.30
CA THR A 151 -22.40 10.91 5.09
C THR A 151 -21.57 12.06 4.53
N ALA A 152 -20.49 12.39 5.22
CA ALA A 152 -19.45 13.27 4.69
C ALA A 152 -19.03 12.88 3.25
N PRO A 153 -18.79 13.84 2.34
CA PRO A 153 -18.58 13.58 0.92
C PRO A 153 -17.48 12.56 0.59
N SER A 154 -16.40 12.54 1.39
CA SER A 154 -15.28 11.61 1.22
C SER A 154 -15.62 10.17 1.60
N LEU A 155 -16.41 9.98 2.66
CA LEU A 155 -16.88 8.67 3.10
C LEU A 155 -17.98 8.15 2.17
N GLN A 156 -18.87 9.04 1.71
CA GLN A 156 -19.95 8.68 0.77
C GLN A 156 -19.40 8.07 -0.52
N LYS A 157 -18.32 8.65 -1.09
CA LYS A 157 -17.67 8.10 -2.29
C LYS A 157 -17.17 6.66 -2.05
N ARG A 158 -16.63 6.38 -0.87
CA ARG A 158 -16.13 5.05 -0.48
C ARG A 158 -17.29 4.07 -0.24
N LEU A 159 -18.34 4.49 0.44
CA LEU A 159 -19.53 3.65 0.69
C LEU A 159 -20.29 3.34 -0.61
N ARG A 160 -20.32 4.29 -1.57
CA ARG A 160 -20.89 4.09 -2.90
C ARG A 160 -20.20 2.97 -3.68
N PHE A 161 -18.88 2.81 -3.52
CA PHE A 161 -18.15 1.68 -4.10
C PHE A 161 -18.67 0.33 -3.58
N TYR A 162 -19.13 0.27 -2.33
CA TYR A 162 -19.74 -0.91 -1.73
C TYR A 162 -21.25 -1.02 -1.96
N GLY A 163 -21.85 -0.11 -2.75
CA GLY A 163 -23.27 -0.16 -3.14
C GLY A 163 -24.24 0.59 -2.22
N ILE A 164 -23.76 1.39 -1.27
CA ILE A 164 -24.62 2.24 -0.43
C ILE A 164 -24.85 3.58 -1.12
N LYS A 165 -26.10 3.90 -1.41
CA LYS A 165 -26.48 5.12 -2.14
C LYS A 165 -26.60 6.32 -1.20
N ASN A 166 -26.46 7.51 -1.77
CA ASN A 166 -26.73 8.75 -1.04
C ASN A 166 -28.23 8.96 -0.95
N SER A 167 -28.74 9.28 0.23
CA SER A 167 -30.15 9.61 0.45
C SER A 167 -30.25 10.75 1.43
N ASN A 168 -31.21 11.64 1.19
CA ASN A 168 -31.49 12.77 2.08
C ASN A 168 -32.31 12.36 3.31
N LYS A 169 -32.68 11.08 3.44
CA LYS A 169 -33.55 10.59 4.53
C LYS A 169 -32.78 10.23 5.79
N PHE A 170 -31.68 9.49 5.67
CA PHE A 170 -30.91 9.00 6.82
C PHE A 170 -29.51 9.61 6.81
N TYR A 171 -28.99 10.01 7.96
CA TYR A 171 -27.59 10.42 8.11
C TYR A 171 -26.87 9.65 9.22
N LEU A 172 -25.57 9.41 9.02
CA LEU A 172 -24.71 8.77 10.02
C LEU A 172 -24.09 9.81 10.94
N LYS A 173 -24.39 9.73 12.24
CA LYS A 173 -23.70 10.48 13.30
C LYS A 173 -22.70 9.56 14.00
N ALA A 174 -21.44 9.99 14.05
CA ALA A 174 -20.42 9.33 14.88
C ALA A 174 -20.71 9.67 16.35
N LEU A 175 -20.92 8.65 17.19
CA LEU A 175 -21.05 8.84 18.63
C LEU A 175 -19.66 8.90 19.26
N LYS A 176 -19.38 9.94 20.06
CA LYS A 176 -18.22 9.94 20.96
C LYS A 176 -18.61 9.23 22.25
N GLN A 177 -17.65 8.61 22.94
CA GLN A 177 -17.83 7.85 24.19
C GLN A 177 -18.56 8.60 25.33
N ALA A 178 -18.82 9.91 25.18
CA ALA A 178 -19.50 10.76 26.15
C ALA A 178 -20.95 11.13 25.74
N ASP A 179 -21.44 10.71 24.57
CA ASP A 179 -22.79 11.05 24.10
C ASP A 179 -23.83 10.03 24.61
N LYS A 180 -24.90 10.52 25.26
CA LYS A 180 -26.02 9.70 25.77
C LYS A 180 -26.61 8.85 24.64
N HIS A 181 -26.76 7.55 24.91
CA HIS A 181 -27.42 6.60 24.02
C HIS A 181 -28.92 6.94 23.90
N ASP A 182 -29.35 7.35 22.72
CA ASP A 182 -30.78 7.36 22.36
C ASP A 182 -31.21 5.91 22.13
N MET A 183 -32.00 5.36 23.06
CA MET A 183 -32.37 3.93 23.14
C MET A 183 -33.26 3.43 21.98
N ASP A 184 -33.82 4.33 21.16
CA ASP A 184 -34.78 3.99 20.09
C ASP A 184 -34.20 3.92 18.68
N LYS A 185 -32.92 4.23 18.47
CA LYS A 185 -32.35 4.37 17.11
C LYS A 185 -31.31 3.29 16.80
N LYS A 186 -31.31 2.78 15.55
CA LYS A 186 -30.41 1.71 15.10
C LYS A 186 -28.93 2.12 15.26
N ILE A 187 -28.18 1.25 15.94
CA ILE A 187 -26.75 1.43 16.24
C ILE A 187 -25.93 0.51 15.33
N VAL A 188 -24.89 1.05 14.70
CA VAL A 188 -23.90 0.31 13.89
C VAL A 188 -22.57 0.33 14.64
N LYS A 189 -21.95 -0.84 14.85
CA LYS A 189 -20.76 -0.99 15.69
C LYS A 189 -19.60 -1.57 14.90
N VAL A 190 -18.83 -0.69 14.26
CA VAL A 190 -17.72 -1.11 13.40
C VAL A 190 -16.54 -1.55 14.25
N LYS A 191 -16.22 -2.84 14.21
CA LYS A 191 -15.05 -3.43 14.89
C LYS A 191 -13.87 -3.63 13.94
N LEU A 192 -12.75 -2.98 14.25
CA LEU A 192 -11.45 -3.11 13.57
C LEU A 192 -10.40 -3.54 14.60
N GLY A 193 -10.29 -4.84 14.86
CA GLY A 193 -9.36 -5.37 15.88
C GLY A 193 -9.72 -4.88 17.28
N LYS A 194 -8.82 -4.13 17.93
CA LYS A 194 -9.05 -3.52 19.24
C LYS A 194 -9.92 -2.26 19.19
N TYR A 195 -10.25 -1.76 18.00
CA TYR A 195 -11.00 -0.52 17.83
C TYR A 195 -12.46 -0.77 17.54
N GLU A 196 -13.31 -0.15 18.32
CA GLU A 196 -14.75 -0.12 18.10
C GLU A 196 -15.16 1.33 17.86
N LYS A 197 -15.78 1.59 16.71
CA LYS A 197 -16.46 2.87 16.45
C LYS A 197 -17.95 2.62 16.36
N VAL A 198 -18.69 3.35 17.20
CA VAL A 198 -20.14 3.26 17.25
C VAL A 198 -20.73 4.42 16.47
N TYR A 199 -21.61 4.10 15.53
CA TYR A 199 -22.38 5.05 14.74
C TYR A 199 -23.85 4.90 15.05
N GLN A 200 -24.57 6.03 15.03
CA GLN A 200 -26.02 6.06 15.14
C GLN A 200 -26.59 6.54 13.82
N ILE A 201 -27.62 5.83 13.34
CA ILE A 201 -28.39 6.24 12.18
C ILE A 201 -29.50 7.15 12.67
N LEU A 202 -29.53 8.37 12.15
CA LEU A 202 -30.54 9.38 12.46
C LEU A 202 -31.34 9.70 11.20
N ASN A 203 -32.62 9.99 11.36
CA ASN A 203 -33.46 10.49 10.28
C ASN A 203 -33.27 12.01 10.16
N TYR A 204 -33.27 12.53 8.94
CA TYR A 204 -33.59 13.93 8.69
C TYR A 204 -35.10 14.06 8.88
N ASP A 205 -35.51 14.64 10.01
CA ASP A 205 -36.87 15.20 10.15
C ASP A 205 -36.97 16.50 9.32
#